data_AF-A0A1A7PAI4-F1
#
_entry.id   AF-A0A1A7PAI4-F1
#
_cell.length_a   1.000
_cell.length_b   1.000
_cell.length_c   1.000
_cell.angle_alpha   90.00
_cell.angle_beta   90.00
_cell.angle_gamma   90.00
#
_symmetry.space_group_name_H-M   'P 1'
#
loop_
_entity.id
_entity.type
_entity.pdbx_description
1 polymer ?
#
loop_
_entity_poly.entity_id
_entity_poly.type
_entity_poly.pdbx_seq_one_letter_code
_entity_poly.pdbx_strand_id
1 'polypeptide(L)'
;MDKPIYFIADLHLSAQSPHLLALFRYFMLEKAPQAQALYILGDLFDFWVGDDEHSQQIDEIKRLLRDLTAKGIACYFCHGNRDFLLGKRFARETGVRLLPEYQKLTLFGVETLVCHGDTLCSDDVAYQKFRKRVHQRWLQKLFLCLPLQWRINLAQRIRRQSQDDKKEKSLQIMDVNAQTVMEVFNKFQVSQMIHGHTHRQAIHYLENGKKRIVLGDWRDKLSVFIVEKDKAGYFLNLGLPEERKIKES
;
A
#
# COMPACT_ATOMS: atom_id res chain seq x y z
N MET A 1 5.33 -8.03 26.63
CA MET A 1 6.13 -7.98 25.39
C MET A 1 5.52 -6.91 24.49
N ASP A 2 6.35 -6.06 23.90
CA ASP A 2 5.87 -5.05 22.94
C ASP A 2 5.31 -5.76 21.71
N LYS A 3 4.07 -5.45 21.32
CA LYS A 3 3.42 -6.08 20.17
C LYS A 3 4.09 -5.64 18.86
N PRO A 4 4.09 -6.49 17.81
CA PRO A 4 4.67 -6.15 16.52
C PRO A 4 3.95 -5.00 15.81
N ILE A 5 4.63 -4.34 14.88
CA ILE A 5 4.04 -3.42 13.89
C ILE A 5 4.06 -4.12 12.53
N TYR A 6 2.94 -4.08 11.83
CA TYR A 6 2.80 -4.69 10.51
C TYR A 6 2.72 -3.62 9.41
N PHE A 7 3.39 -3.89 8.29
CA PHE A 7 3.36 -3.07 7.08
C PHE A 7 2.95 -3.94 5.90
N ILE A 8 1.95 -3.48 5.14
CA ILE A 8 1.42 -4.12 3.92
C ILE A 8 1.20 -3.06 2.84
N ALA A 9 1.24 -3.45 1.56
CA ALA A 9 0.95 -2.58 0.42
C ALA A 9 0.62 -3.44 -0.81
N ASP A 10 0.09 -2.79 -1.86
CA ASP A 10 -0.07 -3.41 -3.19
C ASP A 10 -0.93 -4.68 -3.16
N LEU A 11 -2.07 -4.61 -2.47
CA LEU A 11 -3.04 -5.71 -2.40
C LEU A 11 -3.91 -5.78 -3.66
N HIS A 12 -4.22 -4.63 -4.28
CA HIS A 12 -5.04 -4.54 -5.49
C HIS A 12 -6.38 -5.30 -5.37
N LEU A 13 -7.08 -5.17 -4.24
CA LEU A 13 -8.36 -5.83 -3.99
C LEU A 13 -9.39 -5.38 -5.04
N SER A 14 -10.03 -6.35 -5.69
CA SER A 14 -11.04 -6.13 -6.72
C SER A 14 -12.03 -7.29 -6.80
N ALA A 15 -13.17 -7.07 -7.45
CA ALA A 15 -14.19 -8.10 -7.64
C ALA A 15 -13.68 -9.26 -8.51
N GLN A 16 -12.63 -9.02 -9.32
CA GLN A 16 -12.01 -10.03 -10.17
C GLN A 16 -10.97 -10.88 -9.43
N SER A 17 -10.69 -10.59 -8.16
CA SER A 17 -9.64 -11.27 -7.38
C SER A 17 -10.17 -11.74 -6.02
N PRO A 18 -11.14 -12.67 -5.98
CA PRO A 18 -11.75 -13.14 -4.73
C PRO A 18 -10.74 -13.86 -3.81
N HIS A 19 -9.69 -14.47 -4.37
CA HIS A 19 -8.62 -15.10 -3.59
C HIS A 19 -7.83 -14.08 -2.76
N LEU A 20 -7.59 -12.88 -3.29
CA LEU A 20 -6.94 -11.79 -2.56
C LEU A 20 -7.79 -11.30 -1.40
N LEU A 21 -9.11 -11.23 -1.58
CA LEU A 21 -10.03 -10.91 -0.49
C LEU A 21 -9.99 -11.99 0.60
N ALA A 22 -9.90 -13.27 0.23
CA ALA A 22 -9.77 -14.35 1.20
C ALA A 22 -8.45 -14.27 2.00
N LEU A 23 -7.32 -13.96 1.33
CA LEU A 23 -6.04 -13.71 1.99
C LEU A 23 -6.12 -12.50 2.94
N PHE A 24 -6.73 -11.40 2.48
CA PHE A 24 -6.92 -10.21 3.30
C PHE A 24 -7.79 -10.51 4.52
N ARG A 25 -8.90 -11.24 4.34
CA ARG A 25 -9.76 -11.69 5.43
C ARG A 25 -8.98 -12.52 6.45
N TYR A 26 -8.23 -13.52 5.99
CA TYR A 26 -7.39 -14.34 6.87
C TYR A 26 -6.41 -13.47 7.67
N PHE A 27 -5.71 -12.54 7.00
CA PHE A 27 -4.79 -11.64 7.67
C PHE A 27 -5.48 -10.77 8.72
N MET A 28 -6.62 -10.17 8.38
CA MET A 28 -7.36 -9.27 9.27
C MET A 28 -7.97 -9.97 10.49
N LEU A 29 -8.34 -11.25 10.35
CA LEU A 29 -8.91 -12.03 11.44
C LEU A 29 -7.84 -12.71 12.32
N GLU A 30 -6.79 -13.27 11.71
CA GLU A 30 -5.84 -14.14 12.41
C GLU A 30 -4.53 -13.46 12.79
N LYS A 31 -4.07 -12.50 11.97
CA LYS A 31 -2.74 -11.90 12.11
C LYS A 31 -2.82 -10.49 12.66
N ALA A 32 -3.49 -9.57 11.96
CA ALA A 32 -3.56 -8.16 12.31
C ALA A 32 -3.94 -7.87 13.78
N PRO A 33 -4.82 -8.64 14.46
CA PRO A 33 -5.14 -8.42 15.87
C PRO A 33 -3.97 -8.63 16.85
N GLN A 34 -2.90 -9.29 16.42
CA GLN A 34 -1.70 -9.54 17.22
C GLN A 34 -0.74 -8.32 17.23
N ALA A 35 -0.90 -7.39 16.29
CA ALA A 35 -0.07 -6.20 16.20
C ALA A 35 -0.53 -5.09 17.16
N GLN A 36 0.36 -4.13 17.46
CA GLN A 36 -0.05 -2.84 18.03
C GLN A 36 -0.54 -1.87 16.95
N ALA A 37 0.00 -1.97 15.74
CA ALA A 37 -0.36 -1.12 14.62
C ALA A 37 -0.22 -1.83 13.27
N LEU A 38 -1.11 -1.47 12.34
CA LEU A 38 -1.09 -1.85 10.94
C LEU A 38 -0.93 -0.61 10.07
N TYR A 39 0.09 -0.60 9.22
CA TYR A 39 0.32 0.41 8.20
C TYR A 39 0.04 -0.19 6.82
N ILE A 40 -0.89 0.43 6.10
CA ILE A 40 -1.24 0.11 4.72
C ILE A 40 -0.60 1.19 3.83
N LEU A 41 0.46 0.85 3.10
CA LEU A 41 1.25 1.79 2.31
C LEU A 41 0.80 1.86 0.84
N GLY A 42 -0.50 2.10 0.66
CA GLY A 42 -1.13 2.34 -0.65
C GLY A 42 -1.48 1.08 -1.44
N ASP A 43 -2.27 1.31 -2.49
CA ASP A 43 -2.74 0.29 -3.44
C ASP A 43 -3.43 -0.90 -2.74
N LEU A 44 -4.27 -0.60 -1.74
CA LEU A 44 -5.17 -1.57 -1.11
C LEU A 44 -6.23 -2.04 -2.10
N PHE A 45 -6.75 -1.11 -2.90
CA PHE A 45 -7.75 -1.36 -3.94
C PHE A 45 -7.10 -1.28 -5.32
N ASP A 46 -7.58 -2.10 -6.27
CA ASP A 46 -7.11 -2.02 -7.66
C ASP A 46 -7.47 -0.67 -8.32
N PHE A 47 -8.55 -0.04 -7.86
CA PHE A 47 -8.86 1.38 -8.07
C PHE A 47 -9.81 1.87 -6.97
N TRP A 48 -9.76 3.16 -6.64
CA TRP A 48 -10.75 3.81 -5.79
C TRP A 48 -11.27 5.06 -6.47
N VAL A 49 -12.58 5.11 -6.77
CA VAL A 49 -13.17 6.26 -7.47
C VAL A 49 -13.89 7.26 -6.56
N GLY A 50 -13.94 6.98 -5.26
CA GLY A 50 -14.50 7.87 -4.24
C GLY A 50 -15.14 7.11 -3.10
N ASP A 51 -15.29 7.77 -1.94
CA ASP A 51 -15.78 7.11 -0.72
C ASP A 51 -17.26 6.71 -0.77
N ASP A 52 -18.00 7.20 -1.77
CA ASP A 52 -19.37 6.83 -2.08
C ASP A 52 -19.47 5.57 -2.95
N GLU A 53 -18.35 4.94 -3.29
CA GLU A 53 -18.33 3.61 -3.89
C GLU A 53 -18.78 2.55 -2.87
N HIS A 54 -19.70 1.69 -3.30
CA HIS A 54 -20.29 0.64 -2.47
C HIS A 54 -20.40 -0.66 -3.25
N SER A 55 -20.00 -1.75 -2.61
CA SER A 55 -20.16 -3.13 -3.08
C SER A 55 -20.01 -4.07 -1.89
N GLN A 56 -20.51 -5.30 -2.00
CA GLN A 56 -20.40 -6.30 -0.93
C GLN A 56 -18.94 -6.49 -0.48
N GLN A 57 -17.99 -6.48 -1.43
CA GLN A 57 -16.57 -6.60 -1.14
C GLN A 57 -16.00 -5.37 -0.42
N ILE A 58 -16.32 -4.16 -0.89
CA ILE A 58 -15.85 -2.91 -0.26
C ILE A 58 -16.42 -2.81 1.17
N ASP A 59 -17.69 -3.13 1.34
CA ASP A 59 -18.35 -3.09 2.65
C ASP A 59 -17.75 -4.13 3.61
N GLU A 60 -17.34 -5.30 3.09
CA GLU A 60 -16.60 -6.29 3.88
C GLU A 60 -15.20 -5.78 4.28
N ILE A 61 -14.44 -5.19 3.37
CA ILE A 61 -13.11 -4.63 3.65
C ILE A 61 -13.22 -3.53 4.72
N LYS A 62 -14.20 -2.62 4.56
CA LYS A 62 -14.49 -1.57 5.56
C LYS A 62 -14.83 -2.17 6.92
N ARG A 63 -15.64 -3.23 6.96
CA ARG A 63 -16.00 -3.93 8.19
C ARG A 63 -14.79 -4.55 8.87
N LEU A 64 -13.94 -5.26 8.13
CA LEU A 64 -12.71 -5.87 8.66
C LEU A 64 -11.77 -4.83 9.27
N LEU A 65 -11.59 -3.68 8.61
CA LEU A 65 -10.79 -2.57 9.14
C LEU A 65 -11.42 -1.95 10.38
N ARG A 66 -12.73 -1.71 10.37
CA ARG A 66 -13.48 -1.19 11.52
C ARG A 66 -13.39 -2.13 12.72
N ASP A 67 -13.55 -3.42 12.51
CA ASP A 67 -13.50 -4.41 13.59
C ASP A 67 -12.08 -4.50 14.18
N LEU A 68 -11.04 -4.33 13.34
CA LEU A 68 -9.65 -4.25 13.80
C LEU A 68 -9.41 -3.00 14.65
N THR A 69 -9.86 -1.82 14.19
CA THR A 69 -9.67 -0.56 14.93
C THR A 69 -10.52 -0.51 16.21
N ALA A 70 -11.71 -1.13 16.20
CA ALA A 70 -12.54 -1.29 17.39
C ALA A 70 -11.89 -2.17 18.48
N LYS A 71 -11.01 -3.10 18.10
CA LYS A 71 -10.15 -3.86 19.04
C LYS A 71 -8.99 -3.04 19.61
N GLY A 72 -8.89 -1.75 19.28
CA GLY A 72 -7.84 -0.86 19.75
C GLY A 72 -6.53 -0.95 18.96
N ILE A 73 -6.50 -1.67 17.84
CA ILE A 73 -5.31 -1.74 16.98
C ILE A 73 -5.26 -0.49 16.10
N ALA A 74 -4.15 0.25 16.16
CA ALA A 74 -4.01 1.45 15.35
C ALA A 74 -3.85 1.08 13.87
N CYS A 75 -4.69 1.63 13.00
CA CYS A 75 -4.57 1.39 11.56
C CYS A 75 -4.31 2.71 10.82
N TYR A 76 -3.29 2.70 9.97
CA TYR A 76 -2.82 3.86 9.21
C TYR A 76 -2.82 3.54 7.72
N PHE A 77 -3.17 4.53 6.90
CA PHE A 77 -3.27 4.37 5.46
C PHE A 77 -2.54 5.51 4.75
N CYS A 78 -1.49 5.18 3.99
CA CYS A 78 -0.89 6.07 3.01
C CYS A 78 -1.54 5.79 1.67
N HIS A 79 -1.91 6.84 0.94
CA HIS A 79 -2.45 6.70 -0.42
C HIS A 79 -1.42 6.08 -1.37
N GLY A 80 -1.89 5.20 -2.24
CA GLY A 80 -1.15 4.74 -3.41
C GLY A 80 -1.61 5.42 -4.69
N ASN A 81 -1.07 4.96 -5.82
CA ASN A 81 -1.43 5.52 -7.12
C ASN A 81 -2.78 5.02 -7.66
N ARG A 82 -3.35 3.97 -7.07
CA ARG A 82 -4.67 3.43 -7.44
C ARG A 82 -5.80 3.98 -6.59
N ASP A 83 -5.51 4.36 -5.34
CA ASP A 83 -6.50 4.68 -4.33
C ASP A 83 -6.31 6.08 -3.70
N PHE A 84 -5.63 6.99 -4.40
CA PHE A 84 -5.41 8.40 -3.99
C PHE A 84 -6.68 9.24 -3.75
N LEU A 85 -7.85 8.78 -4.18
CA LEU A 85 -9.13 9.44 -3.91
C LEU A 85 -9.77 9.01 -2.58
N LEU A 86 -9.18 8.04 -1.87
CA LEU A 86 -9.68 7.55 -0.60
C LEU A 86 -9.69 8.68 0.43
N GLY A 87 -10.85 8.92 1.03
CA GLY A 87 -11.12 10.15 1.74
C GLY A 87 -11.46 9.98 3.22
N LYS A 88 -11.89 11.11 3.79
CA LYS A 88 -12.26 11.21 5.21
C LYS A 88 -13.49 10.39 5.57
N ARG A 89 -14.37 10.08 4.61
CA ARG A 89 -15.56 9.27 4.87
C ARG A 89 -15.13 7.81 5.09
N PHE A 90 -14.25 7.28 4.25
CA PHE A 90 -13.65 5.96 4.46
C PHE A 90 -12.94 5.87 5.82
N ALA A 91 -12.09 6.86 6.14
CA ALA A 91 -11.38 6.93 7.41
C ALA A 91 -12.33 6.90 8.62
N ARG A 92 -13.43 7.66 8.56
CA ARG A 92 -14.45 7.68 9.63
C ARG A 92 -15.23 6.37 9.75
N GLU A 93 -15.59 5.74 8.63
CA GLU A 93 -16.34 4.47 8.61
C GLU A 93 -15.50 3.30 9.14
N THR A 94 -14.18 3.37 9.01
CA THR A 94 -13.25 2.26 9.33
C THR A 94 -12.39 2.51 10.57
N GLY A 95 -12.33 3.74 11.07
CA GLY A 95 -11.40 4.15 12.14
C GLY A 95 -9.94 4.28 11.70
N VAL A 96 -9.65 4.08 10.41
CA VAL A 96 -8.31 4.19 9.82
C VAL A 96 -7.86 5.65 9.80
N ARG A 97 -6.57 5.89 10.09
CA ARG A 97 -5.96 7.22 10.05
C ARG A 97 -5.21 7.43 8.74
N LEU A 98 -5.61 8.43 7.96
CA LEU A 98 -4.92 8.78 6.73
C LEU A 98 -3.59 9.47 7.03
N LEU A 99 -2.52 8.98 6.41
CA LEU A 99 -1.17 9.54 6.49
C LEU A 99 -0.91 10.51 5.32
N PRO A 100 0.01 11.46 5.50
CA PRO A 100 0.57 12.20 4.37
C PRO A 100 1.39 11.27 3.44
N GLU A 101 1.73 11.78 2.26
CA GLU A 101 2.54 11.07 1.24
C GLU A 101 3.85 10.49 1.80
N TYR A 102 4.48 11.21 2.72
CA TYR A 102 5.63 10.76 3.48
C TYR A 102 5.39 10.96 4.96
N GLN A 103 5.49 9.88 5.73
CA GLN A 103 5.36 9.93 7.19
C GLN A 103 6.66 9.43 7.83
N LYS A 104 7.29 10.26 8.66
CA LYS A 104 8.41 9.86 9.51
C LYS A 104 7.89 9.20 10.78
N LEU A 105 8.46 8.06 11.15
CA LEU A 105 8.11 7.24 12.30
C LEU A 105 9.37 6.84 13.07
N THR A 106 9.29 6.74 14.38
CA THR A 106 10.35 6.15 15.20
C THR A 106 9.94 4.71 15.55
N LEU A 107 10.46 3.73 14.80
CA LEU A 107 10.15 2.31 15.00
C LEU A 107 11.18 1.69 15.94
N PHE A 108 10.82 1.54 17.22
CA PHE A 108 11.71 0.98 18.26
C PHE A 108 13.09 1.65 18.31
N GLY A 109 13.12 2.98 18.19
CA GLY A 109 14.36 3.77 18.16
C GLY A 109 14.97 4.00 16.78
N VAL A 110 14.41 3.41 15.72
CA VAL A 110 14.88 3.60 14.33
C VAL A 110 14.01 4.62 13.59
N GLU A 111 14.61 5.74 13.23
CA GLU A 111 13.98 6.76 12.37
C GLU A 111 13.72 6.20 10.96
N THR A 112 12.44 5.97 10.69
CA THR A 112 11.93 5.28 9.50
C THR A 112 10.98 6.18 8.74
N LEU A 113 11.21 6.36 7.45
CA LEU A 113 10.24 6.98 6.55
C LEU A 113 9.32 5.92 5.96
N VAL A 114 8.02 6.19 5.93
CA VAL A 114 7.06 5.35 5.20
C VAL A 114 6.36 6.16 4.12
N CYS A 115 6.17 5.54 2.97
CA CYS A 115 5.44 6.10 1.82
C CYS A 115 4.96 4.95 0.91
N HIS A 116 4.18 5.26 -0.12
CA HIS A 116 3.81 4.26 -1.13
C HIS A 116 4.98 3.90 -2.06
N GLY A 117 5.76 4.89 -2.52
CA GLY A 117 7.01 4.68 -3.27
C GLY A 117 6.97 5.10 -4.74
N ASP A 118 5.80 5.39 -5.29
CA ASP A 118 5.61 5.85 -6.68
C ASP A 118 6.29 7.19 -6.97
N THR A 119 6.46 8.04 -5.96
CA THR A 119 7.23 9.29 -6.02
C THR A 119 8.73 9.09 -6.18
N LEU A 120 9.26 7.90 -5.87
CA LEU A 120 10.68 7.56 -5.97
C LEU A 120 11.07 7.14 -7.41
N CYS A 121 10.10 6.78 -8.23
CA CYS A 121 10.26 6.44 -9.65
C CYS A 121 10.36 7.72 -10.50
N SER A 122 11.38 8.54 -10.27
CA SER A 122 11.53 9.85 -10.92
C SER A 122 11.85 9.76 -12.41
N ASP A 123 12.40 8.64 -12.87
CA ASP A 123 12.77 8.43 -14.28
C ASP A 123 11.54 8.16 -15.17
N ASP A 124 10.41 7.72 -14.60
CA ASP A 124 9.13 7.65 -15.31
C ASP A 124 8.47 9.04 -15.38
N VAL A 125 9.07 9.93 -16.17
CA VAL A 125 8.62 11.33 -16.34
C VAL A 125 7.16 11.40 -16.79
N ALA A 126 6.71 10.47 -17.63
CA ALA A 126 5.33 10.41 -18.10
C ALA A 126 4.38 10.12 -16.93
N TYR A 127 4.71 9.13 -16.10
CA TYR A 127 3.95 8.83 -14.89
C TYR A 127 3.96 10.00 -13.91
N GLN A 128 5.11 10.63 -13.64
CA GLN A 128 5.18 11.76 -12.70
C GLN A 128 4.34 12.97 -13.18
N LYS A 129 4.29 13.23 -14.50
CA LYS A 129 3.40 14.25 -15.08
C LYS A 129 1.93 13.90 -14.89
N PHE A 130 1.55 12.66 -15.18
CA PHE A 130 0.19 12.17 -14.96
C PHE A 130 -0.21 12.28 -13.48
N ARG A 131 0.64 11.80 -12.58
CA ARG A 131 0.48 11.89 -11.13
C ARG A 131 0.24 13.32 -10.68
N LYS A 132 1.09 14.26 -11.09
CA LYS A 132 0.96 15.69 -10.77
C LYS A 132 -0.37 16.26 -11.24
N ARG A 133 -0.91 15.80 -12.38
CA ARG A 133 -2.21 16.22 -12.91
C ARG A 133 -3.35 15.68 -12.05
N VAL A 134 -3.41 14.37 -11.79
CA VAL A 134 -4.53 13.74 -11.06
C VAL A 134 -4.55 14.10 -9.57
N HIS A 135 -3.44 14.57 -9.01
CA HIS A 135 -3.37 15.08 -7.64
C HIS A 135 -3.82 16.54 -7.49
N GLN A 136 -4.21 17.21 -8.58
CA GLN A 136 -4.76 18.56 -8.50
C GLN A 136 -6.14 18.54 -7.82
N ARG A 137 -6.27 19.25 -6.69
CA ARG A 137 -7.49 19.25 -5.86
C ARG A 137 -8.76 19.63 -6.62
N TRP A 138 -8.67 20.59 -7.55
CA TRP A 138 -9.83 21.01 -8.35
C TRP A 138 -10.26 19.90 -9.31
N LEU A 139 -9.31 19.16 -9.89
CA LEU A 139 -9.59 18.05 -10.79
C LEU A 139 -10.21 16.87 -10.03
N GLN A 140 -9.69 16.55 -8.85
CA GLN A 140 -10.27 15.52 -7.99
C GLN A 140 -11.70 15.88 -7.58
N LYS A 141 -11.97 17.13 -7.19
CA LYS A 141 -13.32 17.60 -6.89
C LYS A 141 -14.26 17.46 -8.08
N LEU A 142 -13.83 17.91 -9.26
CA LEU A 142 -14.63 17.79 -10.50
C LEU A 142 -14.91 16.32 -10.82
N PHE A 143 -13.90 15.45 -10.72
CA PHE A 143 -14.06 14.01 -10.92
C PHE A 143 -15.07 13.41 -9.96
N LEU A 144 -14.99 13.74 -8.66
CA LEU A 144 -15.91 13.25 -7.62
C LEU A 144 -17.36 13.76 -7.79
N CYS A 145 -17.60 14.83 -8.54
CA CYS A 145 -18.94 15.28 -8.90
C CYS A 145 -19.59 14.44 -10.02
N LEU A 146 -18.82 13.61 -10.73
CA LEU A 146 -19.36 12.77 -11.79
C LEU A 146 -20.18 11.60 -11.18
N PRO A 147 -21.22 11.11 -11.87
CA PRO A 147 -21.93 9.91 -11.47
C PRO A 147 -20.97 8.73 -11.26
N LEU A 148 -21.21 7.91 -10.24
CA LEU A 148 -20.31 6.81 -9.86
C LEU A 148 -19.96 5.90 -11.04
N GLN A 149 -20.96 5.50 -11.84
CA GLN A 149 -20.74 4.63 -13.00
C GLN A 149 -19.79 5.26 -14.04
N TRP A 150 -19.83 6.58 -14.20
CA TRP A 150 -18.96 7.28 -15.14
C TRP A 150 -17.51 7.28 -14.65
N ARG A 151 -17.31 7.51 -13.35
CA ARG A 151 -15.99 7.42 -12.72
C ARG A 151 -15.39 6.02 -12.84
N ILE A 152 -16.18 4.99 -12.57
CA ILE A 152 -15.76 3.58 -12.72
C ILE A 152 -15.32 3.30 -14.16
N ASN A 153 -16.15 3.68 -15.15
CA ASN A 153 -15.84 3.48 -16.57
C ASN A 153 -14.55 4.22 -16.98
N LEU A 154 -14.34 5.44 -16.50
CA LEU A 154 -13.14 6.22 -16.77
C LEU A 154 -11.89 5.59 -16.12
N ALA A 155 -11.99 5.16 -14.86
CA ALA A 155 -10.90 4.47 -14.17
C ALA A 155 -10.49 3.18 -14.89
N GLN A 156 -11.47 2.39 -15.35
CA GLN A 156 -11.20 1.18 -16.15
C GLN A 156 -10.49 1.49 -17.47
N ARG A 157 -10.87 2.56 -18.17
CA ARG A 157 -10.18 2.99 -19.40
C ARG A 157 -8.74 3.41 -19.13
N ILE A 158 -8.51 4.23 -18.11
CA ILE A 158 -7.16 4.67 -17.70
C ILE A 158 -6.31 3.45 -17.32
N ARG A 159 -6.89 2.47 -16.63
CA ARG A 159 -6.19 1.23 -16.26
C ARG A 159 -5.73 0.44 -17.49
N ARG A 160 -6.61 0.25 -18.48
CA ARG A 160 -6.27 -0.47 -19.72
C ARG A 160 -5.13 0.24 -20.46
N GLN A 161 -5.23 1.55 -20.64
CA GLN A 161 -4.17 2.34 -21.28
C GLN A 161 -2.84 2.20 -20.52
N SER A 162 -2.86 2.34 -19.19
CA SER A 162 -1.65 2.21 -18.38
C SER A 162 -1.03 0.81 -18.45
N GLN A 163 -1.84 -0.25 -18.60
CA GLN A 163 -1.32 -1.60 -18.78
C GLN A 163 -0.62 -1.76 -20.14
N ASP A 164 -1.15 -1.13 -21.18
CA ASP A 164 -0.54 -1.17 -22.50
C ASP A 164 0.76 -0.34 -22.55
N ASP A 165 0.75 0.87 -22.00
CA ASP A 165 1.96 1.71 -21.88
C ASP A 165 3.08 1.01 -21.08
N LYS A 166 2.72 0.18 -20.07
CA LYS A 166 3.70 -0.58 -19.28
C LYS A 166 4.39 -1.69 -20.06
N LYS A 167 3.77 -2.22 -21.13
CA LYS A 167 4.40 -3.28 -21.97
C LYS A 167 5.56 -2.72 -22.80
N GLU A 168 5.54 -1.43 -23.11
CA GLU A 168 6.55 -0.76 -23.94
C GLU A 168 7.70 -0.15 -23.12
N LYS A 169 7.53 0.00 -21.81
CA LYS A 169 8.56 0.58 -20.91
C LYS A 169 9.55 -0.47 -20.42
N SER A 170 10.82 -0.10 -20.35
CA SER A 170 11.83 -0.96 -19.74
C SER A 170 11.59 -1.09 -18.23
N LEU A 171 11.88 -2.28 -17.69
CA LEU A 171 11.79 -2.58 -16.26
C LEU A 171 12.70 -1.70 -15.39
N GLN A 172 13.70 -1.03 -15.98
CA GLN A 172 14.61 -0.13 -15.28
C GLN A 172 14.00 1.25 -15.04
N ILE A 173 13.23 1.79 -15.99
CA ILE A 173 12.59 3.12 -15.86
C ILE A 173 11.46 3.11 -14.81
N MET A 174 10.85 1.95 -14.59
CA MET A 174 9.73 1.79 -13.64
C MET A 174 10.20 1.49 -12.20
N ASP A 175 11.49 1.25 -11.96
CA ASP A 175 12.01 1.09 -10.60
C ASP A 175 12.31 2.46 -9.97
N VAL A 176 12.63 2.47 -8.69
CA VAL A 176 13.05 3.69 -8.01
C VAL A 176 14.37 4.19 -8.58
N ASN A 177 14.52 5.50 -8.62
CA ASN A 177 15.78 6.14 -8.94
C ASN A 177 16.65 6.25 -7.68
N ALA A 178 17.89 5.76 -7.74
CA ALA A 178 18.79 5.71 -6.58
C ALA A 178 19.14 7.10 -6.03
N GLN A 179 19.30 8.10 -6.90
CA GLN A 179 19.59 9.49 -6.51
C GLN A 179 18.39 10.08 -5.76
N THR A 180 17.18 9.94 -6.31
CA THR A 180 15.92 10.38 -5.66
C THR A 180 15.74 9.74 -4.29
N VAL A 181 16.02 8.44 -4.17
CA VAL A 181 15.98 7.73 -2.88
C VAL A 181 16.92 8.39 -1.87
N MET A 182 18.17 8.65 -2.24
CA MET A 182 19.16 9.25 -1.33
C MET A 182 18.81 10.68 -0.94
N GLU A 183 18.28 11.48 -1.86
CA GLU A 183 17.77 12.83 -1.58
C GLU A 183 16.62 12.80 -0.57
N VAL A 184 15.68 11.87 -0.71
CA VAL A 184 14.57 11.69 0.24
C VAL A 184 15.10 11.26 1.62
N PHE A 185 16.04 10.33 1.69
CA PHE A 185 16.70 9.96 2.95
C PHE A 185 17.32 11.18 3.65
N ASN A 186 18.04 12.01 2.90
CA ASN A 186 18.72 13.19 3.44
C ASN A 186 17.71 14.26 3.89
N LYS A 187 16.68 14.51 3.07
CA LYS A 187 15.62 15.50 3.36
C LYS A 187 14.88 15.19 4.65
N PHE A 188 14.53 13.92 4.88
CA PHE A 188 13.76 13.52 6.07
C PHE A 188 14.66 13.11 7.26
N GLN A 189 15.98 13.05 7.06
CA GLN A 189 16.96 12.65 8.06
C GLN A 189 16.57 11.33 8.74
N VAL A 190 16.40 10.30 7.91
CA VAL A 190 16.05 8.93 8.34
C VAL A 190 17.18 7.96 7.98
N SER A 191 17.26 6.84 8.69
CA SER A 191 18.18 5.74 8.38
C SER A 191 17.45 4.58 7.70
N GLN A 192 16.12 4.51 7.81
CA GLN A 192 15.30 3.47 7.20
C GLN A 192 14.17 4.05 6.35
N MET A 193 13.79 3.35 5.28
CA MET A 193 12.61 3.64 4.47
C MET A 193 11.84 2.35 4.21
N ILE A 194 10.51 2.38 4.32
CA ILE A 194 9.61 1.28 3.96
C ILE A 194 8.63 1.80 2.91
N HIS A 195 8.56 1.14 1.74
CA HIS A 195 7.63 1.52 0.67
C HIS A 195 7.15 0.30 -0.13
N GLY A 196 6.09 0.44 -0.91
CA GLY A 196 5.58 -0.56 -1.87
C GLY A 196 5.83 -0.15 -3.32
N HIS A 197 4.78 -0.19 -4.14
CA HIS A 197 4.68 0.27 -5.53
C HIS A 197 5.46 -0.52 -6.59
N THR A 198 6.72 -0.88 -6.33
CA THR A 198 7.56 -1.54 -7.34
C THR A 198 7.30 -3.04 -7.43
N HIS A 199 6.61 -3.62 -6.45
CA HIS A 199 6.31 -5.06 -6.31
C HIS A 199 7.59 -5.93 -6.26
N ARG A 200 8.74 -5.35 -5.89
CA ARG A 200 10.04 -6.01 -5.83
C ARG A 200 10.45 -6.24 -4.37
N GLN A 201 9.75 -7.13 -3.68
CA GLN A 201 9.97 -7.38 -2.26
C GLN A 201 11.47 -7.62 -1.96
N ALA A 202 12.08 -6.72 -1.20
CA ALA A 202 13.51 -6.78 -0.91
C ALA A 202 13.90 -5.90 0.28
N ILE A 203 15.03 -6.24 0.90
CA ILE A 203 15.73 -5.37 1.83
C ILE A 203 17.03 -4.94 1.16
N HIS A 204 17.12 -3.67 0.79
CA HIS A 204 18.33 -3.08 0.23
C HIS A 204 19.13 -2.39 1.33
N TYR A 205 20.38 -2.81 1.48
CA TYR A 205 21.37 -2.10 2.28
C TYR A 205 22.09 -1.10 1.38
N LEU A 206 21.98 0.17 1.72
CA LEU A 206 22.58 1.28 0.99
C LEU A 206 23.84 1.74 1.73
N GLU A 207 24.60 2.62 1.09
CA GLU A 207 25.76 3.26 1.71
C GLU A 207 25.38 3.98 3.02
N ASN A 208 26.37 4.14 3.90
CA ASN A 208 26.23 4.79 5.21
C ASN A 208 25.22 4.11 6.16
N GLY A 209 25.02 2.80 5.99
CA GLY A 209 24.15 1.99 6.86
C GLY A 209 22.66 2.26 6.68
N LYS A 210 22.25 2.97 5.62
CA LYS A 210 20.84 3.22 5.31
C LYS A 210 20.17 1.95 4.79
N LYS A 211 18.88 1.80 5.09
CA LYS A 211 18.11 0.60 4.74
C LYS A 211 16.82 0.97 4.01
N ARG A 212 16.63 0.44 2.80
CA ARG A 212 15.39 0.59 2.03
C ARG A 212 14.68 -0.75 1.93
N ILE A 213 13.46 -0.82 2.45
CA ILE A 213 12.62 -2.01 2.50
C ILE A 213 11.48 -1.83 1.52
N VAL A 214 11.39 -2.73 0.56
CA VAL A 214 10.33 -2.77 -0.45
C VAL A 214 9.35 -3.87 -0.06
N LEU A 215 8.08 -3.51 0.14
CA LEU A 215 7.00 -4.44 0.43
C LEU A 215 6.67 -5.31 -0.79
N GLY A 216 6.20 -6.52 -0.53
CA GLY A 216 5.71 -7.42 -1.57
C GLY A 216 4.23 -7.19 -1.85
N ASP A 217 3.84 -7.43 -3.10
CA ASP A 217 2.44 -7.45 -3.50
C ASP A 217 1.79 -8.80 -3.18
N TRP A 218 0.45 -8.80 -3.16
CA TRP A 218 -0.31 -9.96 -2.67
C TRP A 218 -0.76 -10.94 -3.76
N ARG A 219 -0.16 -10.92 -4.96
CA ARG A 219 -0.64 -11.67 -6.14
C ARG A 219 -1.05 -13.11 -5.84
N ASP A 220 -0.12 -13.89 -5.30
CA ASP A 220 -0.32 -15.33 -5.03
C ASP A 220 -0.25 -15.67 -3.53
N LYS A 221 0.37 -14.79 -2.73
CA LYS A 221 0.62 -15.00 -1.30
C LYS A 221 0.48 -13.69 -0.55
N LEU A 222 0.05 -13.75 0.71
CA LEU A 222 0.10 -12.58 1.57
C LEU A 222 1.57 -12.22 1.87
N SER A 223 1.91 -10.94 1.80
CA SER A 223 3.22 -10.41 2.14
C SER A 223 3.08 -9.33 3.21
N VAL A 224 3.73 -9.54 4.36
CA VAL A 224 3.70 -8.62 5.50
C VAL A 224 5.13 -8.39 5.95
N PHE A 225 5.54 -7.13 6.08
CA PHE A 225 6.78 -6.80 6.78
C PHE A 225 6.47 -6.55 8.25
N ILE A 226 7.17 -7.27 9.13
CA ILE A 226 6.95 -7.27 10.56
C ILE A 226 8.14 -6.60 11.24
N VAL A 227 7.86 -5.63 12.10
CA VAL A 227 8.86 -5.01 12.97
C VAL A 227 8.51 -5.32 14.41
N GLU A 228 9.46 -5.91 15.13
CA GLU A 228 9.35 -6.22 16.56
C GLU A 228 10.50 -5.53 17.30
N LYS A 229 10.28 -5.25 18.58
CA LYS A 229 11.35 -4.72 19.43
C LYS A 229 12.50 -5.73 19.52
N ASP A 230 13.72 -5.22 19.51
CA ASP A 230 14.96 -6.00 19.66
C ASP A 230 15.19 -7.08 18.58
N LYS A 231 14.44 -7.03 17.48
CA LYS A 231 14.63 -7.93 16.32
C LYS A 231 14.78 -7.14 15.03
N ALA A 232 15.58 -7.68 14.11
CA ALA A 232 15.58 -7.19 12.74
C ALA A 232 14.19 -7.45 12.12
N GLY A 233 13.63 -6.42 11.47
CA GLY A 233 12.36 -6.60 10.75
C GLY A 233 12.48 -7.63 9.63
N TYR A 234 11.44 -8.43 9.44
CA TYR A 234 11.43 -9.58 8.53
C TYR A 234 10.11 -9.68 7.76
N PHE A 235 10.13 -10.42 6.65
CA PHE A 235 8.93 -10.70 5.87
C PHE A 235 8.25 -11.99 6.31
N LEU A 236 6.94 -11.93 6.48
CA LEU A 236 6.05 -13.08 6.55
C LEU A 236 5.32 -13.23 5.22
N ASN A 237 5.62 -14.30 4.50
CA ASN A 237 4.98 -14.66 3.24
C ASN A 237 4.19 -15.96 3.41
N LEU A 238 2.87 -15.94 3.21
CA LEU A 238 2.02 -17.12 3.38
C LEU A 238 1.03 -17.28 2.21
N GLY A 239 0.98 -18.49 1.63
CA GLY A 239 -0.10 -18.89 0.71
C GLY A 239 -1.38 -19.26 1.47
N LEU A 240 -2.47 -19.48 0.72
CA LEU A 240 -3.73 -19.96 1.29
C LEU A 240 -3.55 -21.37 1.91
N PRO A 241 -4.30 -21.71 2.98
CA PRO A 241 -4.14 -22.99 3.69
C PRO A 241 -4.25 -24.25 2.82
N GLU A 242 -4.96 -24.22 1.68
CA GLU A 242 -5.07 -25.38 0.79
C GLU A 242 -3.73 -25.78 0.16
N GLU A 243 -2.76 -24.87 0.03
CA GLU A 243 -1.41 -25.19 -0.45
C GLU A 243 -0.52 -25.83 0.63
N ARG A 244 -0.93 -25.79 1.91
CA ARG A 244 -0.13 -26.39 3.00
C ARG A 244 -0.22 -27.91 3.06
N LYS A 245 -1.22 -28.52 2.42
CA LYS A 245 -1.39 -29.98 2.41
C LYS A 245 -0.61 -30.72 1.32
N ILE A 246 0.06 -30.03 0.40
CA ILE A 246 0.74 -30.66 -0.74
C ILE A 246 2.28 -30.64 -0.59
N LYS A 247 2.83 -29.91 0.38
CA LYS A 247 4.28 -29.85 0.62
C LYS A 247 4.78 -30.69 1.81
N GLU A 248 3.90 -31.45 2.44
CA GLU A 248 4.24 -32.37 3.54
C GLU A 248 3.76 -33.82 3.28
N SER A 249 3.45 -34.16 2.02
CA SER A 249 3.14 -35.53 1.58
C SER A 249 4.24 -36.08 0.67
#